data_AF-A0A8J8T7J4-F1
#
_entry.id   AF-A0A8J8T7J4-F1
#
_cell.length_a   1.000
_cell.length_b   1.000
_cell.length_c   1.000
_cell.angle_alpha   90.00
_cell.angle_beta   90.00
_cell.angle_gamma   90.00
#
_symmetry.space_group_name_H-M   'P 1'
#
loop_
_entity.id
_entity.type
_entity.pdbx_description
1 polymer ?
#
loop_
_entity_poly.entity_id
_entity_poly.type
_entity_poly.pdbx_seq_one_letter_code
_entity_poly.pdbx_strand_id
1 'polypeptide(L)'
;MCQTFILKLEFLFEKAVAAFTLAVLVVFIFMCVQPFHCIFLKGRVALAQTIWNILISPFGMVRFRHFFFADIITSFIIPLKDLGYMGCFFTQGGWLDSIQPKLDQCPQLENYLLSIAFLPYWFRLAQCFRRYHDTKMKIQLLNAGKYFSMILIQFANIFRHKLKGETTLNLYFIACVVSTAYAYGWDLYMDWGLLRSKDSGSFLLRPKFLLPRWFYYYAALSNLALRLAWLIPLVSTGLPQWVHNTQLIIGVMCMLEAFRRAQWAILRLENEQVNNFEKYRTFMEIPAVRDEDEEEAAPNS
;
A
#
# COMPACT_ATOMS: atom_id res chain seq x y z
N MET A 1 34.27 29.46 -13.54
CA MET A 1 33.60 28.66 -14.60
C MET A 1 32.47 27.75 -14.06
N CYS A 2 31.88 28.05 -12.88
CA CYS A 2 30.73 27.33 -12.31
C CYS A 2 29.50 28.23 -12.10
N GLN A 3 29.43 29.40 -12.75
CA GLN A 3 28.21 30.23 -12.76
C GLN A 3 27.31 29.93 -13.97
N THR A 4 27.81 29.20 -14.97
CA THR A 4 27.03 28.81 -16.17
C THR A 4 26.15 27.57 -15.92
N PHE A 5 26.34 26.86 -14.80
CA PHE A 5 25.56 25.66 -14.46
C PHE A 5 24.34 25.94 -13.56
N ILE A 6 24.31 27.12 -12.91
CA ILE A 6 23.25 27.48 -11.96
C ILE A 6 22.09 28.23 -12.66
N LEU A 7 22.31 28.81 -13.83
CA LEU A 7 21.31 29.64 -14.54
C LEU A 7 20.60 28.95 -15.72
N LYS A 8 20.79 27.63 -15.92
CA LYS A 8 20.16 26.90 -17.05
C LYS A 8 19.23 25.74 -16.65
N LEU A 9 18.90 25.61 -15.36
CA LEU A 9 17.94 24.62 -14.87
C LEU A 9 16.62 25.22 -14.36
N GLU A 10 16.47 26.54 -14.36
CA GLU A 10 15.27 27.21 -13.84
C GLU A 10 14.14 27.41 -14.85
N PHE A 11 14.29 27.06 -16.14
CA PHE A 11 13.22 27.36 -17.12
C PHE A 11 13.05 26.38 -18.29
N LEU A 12 13.92 25.38 -18.45
CA LEU A 12 13.94 24.53 -19.65
C LEU A 12 13.17 23.20 -19.51
N PHE A 13 12.65 22.89 -18.33
CA PHE A 13 12.07 21.57 -18.06
C PHE A 13 10.64 21.58 -17.55
N GLU A 14 9.99 22.72 -17.37
CA GLU A 14 8.65 22.73 -16.77
C GLU A 14 7.57 22.08 -17.66
N LYS A 15 7.42 22.59 -18.88
CA LYS A 15 6.46 22.04 -19.86
C LYS A 15 6.91 20.68 -20.39
N ALA A 16 8.21 20.50 -20.61
CA ALA A 16 8.76 19.24 -21.12
C ALA A 16 8.63 18.10 -20.08
N VAL A 17 8.89 18.37 -18.80
CA VAL A 17 8.69 17.38 -17.72
C VAL A 17 7.20 17.14 -17.50
N ALA A 18 6.35 18.17 -17.55
CA ALA A 18 4.91 17.97 -17.46
C ALA A 18 4.39 17.11 -18.62
N ALA A 19 4.80 17.39 -19.86
CA ALA A 19 4.44 16.61 -21.04
C ALA A 19 4.99 15.17 -20.97
N PHE A 20 6.24 14.99 -20.53
CA PHE A 20 6.84 13.68 -20.31
C PHE A 20 6.09 12.89 -19.23
N THR A 21 5.76 13.53 -18.11
CA THR A 21 4.99 12.93 -17.01
C THR A 21 3.60 12.49 -17.51
N LEU A 22 2.91 13.35 -18.26
CA LEU A 22 1.63 13.02 -18.87
C LEU A 22 1.76 11.85 -19.86
N ALA A 23 2.80 11.86 -20.71
CA ALA A 23 3.03 10.78 -21.67
C ALA A 23 3.29 9.44 -20.97
N VAL A 24 4.15 9.43 -19.95
CA VAL A 24 4.41 8.22 -19.13
C VAL A 24 3.13 7.73 -18.45
N LEU A 25 2.34 8.64 -17.88
CA LEU A 25 1.06 8.28 -17.24
C LEU A 25 0.06 7.70 -18.23
N VAL A 26 -0.09 8.32 -19.41
CA VAL A 26 -0.98 7.85 -20.48
C VAL A 26 -0.53 6.47 -20.99
N VAL A 27 0.77 6.29 -21.22
CA VAL A 27 1.34 5.00 -21.64
C VAL A 27 1.10 3.94 -20.56
N PHE A 28 1.31 4.26 -19.29
CA PHE A 28 1.05 3.34 -18.18
C PHE A 28 -0.44 2.94 -18.10
N ILE A 29 -1.36 3.90 -18.16
CA ILE A 29 -2.80 3.63 -18.16
C ILE A 29 -3.19 2.78 -19.37
N PHE A 30 -2.67 3.12 -20.56
CA PHE A 30 -2.90 2.36 -21.78
C PHE A 30 -2.42 0.91 -21.63
N MET A 31 -1.20 0.70 -21.12
CA MET A 31 -0.67 -0.65 -20.85
C MET A 31 -1.56 -1.44 -19.89
N CYS A 32 -2.16 -0.80 -18.89
CA CYS A 32 -3.06 -1.47 -17.95
C CYS A 32 -4.42 -1.85 -18.59
N VAL A 33 -5.02 -0.96 -19.39
CA VAL A 33 -6.45 -1.06 -19.78
C VAL A 33 -6.67 -1.64 -21.18
N GLN A 34 -5.68 -1.61 -22.07
CA GLN A 34 -5.86 -1.97 -23.48
C GLN A 34 -6.48 -3.38 -23.70
N PRO A 35 -7.38 -3.59 -24.67
CA PRO A 35 -8.07 -4.89 -24.82
C PRO A 35 -7.31 -5.94 -25.65
N PHE A 36 -6.14 -5.61 -26.19
CA PHE A 36 -5.38 -6.45 -27.11
C PHE A 36 -4.65 -7.60 -26.43
N HIS A 37 -4.40 -8.68 -27.18
CA HIS A 37 -3.67 -9.88 -26.76
C HIS A 37 -2.15 -9.67 -26.56
N CYS A 38 -1.69 -8.43 -26.45
CA CYS A 38 -0.30 -8.09 -26.14
C CYS A 38 -0.18 -7.63 -24.67
N ILE A 39 1.05 -7.59 -24.15
CA ILE A 39 1.38 -7.07 -22.80
C ILE A 39 0.54 -7.77 -21.71
N PHE A 40 0.83 -9.05 -21.44
CA PHE A 40 0.29 -9.79 -20.29
C PHE A 40 -1.25 -9.75 -20.10
N LEU A 41 -2.04 -9.91 -21.17
CA LEU A 41 -3.51 -9.85 -21.13
C LEU A 41 -4.13 -10.66 -19.98
N LYS A 42 -3.68 -11.91 -19.78
CA LYS A 42 -4.17 -12.78 -18.70
C LYS A 42 -4.02 -12.12 -17.32
N GLY A 43 -2.89 -11.46 -17.07
CA GLY A 43 -2.63 -10.74 -15.82
C GLY A 43 -3.54 -9.53 -15.66
N ARG A 44 -3.77 -8.76 -16.73
CA ARG A 44 -4.62 -7.55 -16.70
C ARG A 44 -6.10 -7.89 -16.48
N VAL A 45 -6.61 -8.93 -17.14
CA VAL A 45 -7.96 -9.45 -16.88
C VAL A 45 -8.08 -9.97 -15.45
N ALA A 46 -7.10 -10.73 -14.95
CA ALA A 46 -7.11 -11.21 -13.57
C ALA A 46 -7.07 -10.08 -12.53
N LEU A 47 -6.31 -9.02 -12.81
CA LEU A 47 -6.25 -7.80 -12.00
C LEU A 47 -7.61 -7.09 -11.99
N ALA A 48 -8.20 -6.84 -13.17
CA ALA A 48 -9.51 -6.20 -13.31
C ALA A 48 -10.61 -6.99 -12.57
N GLN A 49 -10.63 -8.31 -12.72
CA GLN A 49 -11.54 -9.19 -11.97
C GLN A 49 -11.30 -9.11 -10.46
N THR A 50 -10.03 -9.02 -10.02
CA THR A 50 -9.71 -8.89 -8.60
C THR A 50 -10.21 -7.57 -8.03
N ILE A 51 -9.98 -6.46 -8.75
CA ILE A 51 -10.48 -5.14 -8.36
C ILE A 51 -12.01 -5.15 -8.30
N TRP A 52 -12.68 -5.68 -9.33
CA TRP A 52 -14.14 -5.81 -9.32
C TRP A 52 -14.66 -6.57 -8.11
N ASN A 53 -14.04 -7.71 -7.77
CA ASN A 53 -14.41 -8.49 -6.59
C ASN A 53 -14.16 -7.75 -5.26
N ILE A 54 -13.16 -6.85 -5.20
CA ILE A 54 -12.93 -5.98 -4.04
C ILE A 54 -14.04 -4.92 -3.93
N LEU A 55 -14.47 -4.32 -5.04
CA LEU A 55 -15.53 -3.30 -5.03
C LEU A 55 -16.87 -3.86 -4.54
N ILE A 56 -17.18 -5.11 -4.88
CA ILE A 56 -18.41 -5.79 -4.44
C ILE A 56 -18.26 -6.53 -3.10
N SER A 57 -17.15 -6.32 -2.36
CA SER A 57 -16.79 -7.15 -1.21
C SER A 57 -17.72 -7.18 0.01
N PRO A 58 -18.76 -6.33 0.20
CA PRO A 58 -19.78 -6.67 1.19
C PRO A 58 -20.68 -7.85 0.74
N PHE A 59 -20.77 -8.12 -0.57
CA PHE A 59 -21.70 -9.10 -1.15
C PHE A 59 -21.00 -10.30 -1.81
N GLY A 60 -19.80 -10.10 -2.36
CA GLY A 60 -19.04 -11.14 -3.05
C GLY A 60 -18.22 -12.05 -2.13
N MET A 61 -17.88 -13.25 -2.64
CA MET A 61 -16.98 -14.17 -1.94
C MET A 61 -15.55 -13.60 -1.86
N VAL A 62 -15.00 -13.53 -0.66
CA VAL A 62 -13.65 -13.01 -0.41
C VAL A 62 -12.65 -14.16 -0.38
N ARG A 63 -11.82 -14.25 -1.42
CA ARG A 63 -10.69 -15.19 -1.51
C ARG A 63 -9.39 -14.51 -1.06
N PHE A 64 -8.35 -15.30 -0.79
CA PHE A 64 -7.03 -14.78 -0.39
C PHE A 64 -6.53 -13.69 -1.32
N ARG A 65 -6.59 -13.92 -2.64
CA ARG A 65 -6.16 -12.94 -3.65
C ARG A 65 -6.85 -11.58 -3.49
N HIS A 66 -8.16 -11.56 -3.21
CA HIS A 66 -8.91 -10.30 -3.04
C HIS A 66 -8.50 -9.59 -1.75
N PHE A 67 -8.30 -10.37 -0.68
CA PHE A 67 -7.90 -9.88 0.63
C PHE A 67 -6.47 -9.29 0.61
N PHE A 68 -5.55 -10.03 0.01
CA PHE A 68 -4.15 -9.67 -0.17
C PHE A 68 -3.99 -8.45 -1.07
N PHE A 69 -4.69 -8.41 -2.21
CA PHE A 69 -4.59 -7.29 -3.13
C PHE A 69 -5.22 -6.01 -2.57
N ALA A 70 -6.34 -6.12 -1.86
CA ALA A 70 -6.93 -4.96 -1.18
C ALA A 70 -5.96 -4.37 -0.14
N ASP A 71 -5.17 -5.20 0.56
CA ASP A 71 -4.14 -4.71 1.48
C ASP A 71 -3.04 -3.93 0.76
N ILE A 72 -2.65 -4.36 -0.44
CA ILE A 72 -1.74 -3.60 -1.29
C ILE A 72 -2.35 -2.24 -1.62
N ILE A 73 -3.63 -2.18 -2.02
CA ILE A 73 -4.31 -0.91 -2.37
C ILE A 73 -4.27 0.10 -1.21
N THR A 74 -4.28 -0.33 0.06
CA THR A 74 -4.14 0.61 1.20
C THR A 74 -2.82 1.39 1.20
N SER A 75 -1.75 0.84 0.62
CA SER A 75 -0.47 1.52 0.45
C SER A 75 -0.44 2.47 -0.76
N PHE A 76 -1.43 2.38 -1.65
CA PHE A 76 -1.58 3.23 -2.84
C PHE A 76 -2.39 4.51 -2.57
N ILE A 77 -2.84 4.77 -1.35
CA ILE A 77 -3.66 5.96 -1.03
C ILE A 77 -2.97 7.26 -1.46
N ILE A 78 -1.68 7.42 -1.18
CA ILE A 78 -0.94 8.64 -1.54
C ILE A 78 -0.81 8.75 -3.08
N PRO A 79 -0.28 7.74 -3.81
CA PRO A 79 -0.26 7.77 -5.28
C PRO A 79 -1.62 8.02 -5.91
N LEU A 80 -2.70 7.44 -5.38
CA LEU A 80 -4.06 7.66 -5.88
C LEU A 80 -4.53 9.09 -5.63
N LYS A 81 -4.20 9.71 -4.50
CA LYS A 81 -4.47 11.14 -4.27
C LYS A 81 -3.69 12.03 -5.26
N ASP A 82 -2.45 11.67 -5.54
CA ASP A 82 -1.61 12.40 -6.50
C ASP A 82 -2.18 12.33 -7.92
N LEU A 83 -2.85 11.23 -8.32
CA LEU A 83 -3.60 11.19 -9.58
C LEU A 83 -4.69 12.28 -9.66
N GLY A 84 -5.36 12.57 -8.55
CA GLY A 84 -6.33 13.67 -8.47
C GLY A 84 -5.69 15.03 -8.63
N TYR A 85 -4.58 15.28 -7.91
CA TYR A 85 -3.81 16.52 -8.05
C TYR A 85 -3.27 16.70 -9.47
N MET A 86 -2.73 15.65 -10.08
CA MET A 86 -2.27 15.66 -11.47
C MET A 86 -3.41 15.95 -12.44
N GLY A 87 -4.57 15.32 -12.25
CA GLY A 87 -5.76 15.61 -13.06
C GLY A 87 -6.15 17.09 -13.00
N CYS A 88 -6.18 17.68 -11.79
CA CYS A 88 -6.44 19.11 -11.62
C CYS A 88 -5.35 19.98 -12.27
N PHE A 89 -4.08 19.66 -12.05
CA PHE A 89 -2.93 20.37 -12.62
C PHE A 89 -2.95 20.44 -14.15
N PHE A 90 -3.28 19.32 -14.82
CA PHE A 90 -3.37 19.29 -16.28
C PHE A 90 -4.63 19.97 -16.82
N THR A 91 -5.78 19.78 -16.17
CA THR A 91 -7.07 20.34 -16.64
C THR A 91 -7.19 21.84 -16.46
N GLN A 92 -6.61 22.40 -15.40
CA GLN A 92 -6.63 23.84 -15.12
C GLN A 92 -5.49 24.62 -15.78
N GLY A 93 -4.62 23.93 -16.54
CA GLY A 93 -3.48 24.59 -17.19
C GLY A 93 -2.33 24.94 -16.25
N GLY A 94 -2.31 24.42 -15.00
CA GLY A 94 -1.22 24.65 -14.04
C GLY A 94 0.16 24.22 -14.57
N TRP A 95 0.18 23.27 -15.51
CA TRP A 95 1.38 22.81 -16.22
C TRP A 95 2.00 23.83 -17.19
N LEU A 96 1.27 24.89 -17.56
CA LEU A 96 1.79 25.95 -18.45
C LEU A 96 2.75 26.88 -17.72
N ASP A 97 2.45 27.17 -16.46
CA ASP A 97 3.14 28.16 -15.62
C ASP A 97 3.72 27.55 -14.32
N SER A 98 3.72 26.21 -14.23
CA SER A 98 4.16 25.43 -13.05
C SER A 98 3.50 25.83 -11.73
N ILE A 99 2.24 26.24 -11.81
CA ILE A 99 1.46 26.65 -10.66
C ILE A 99 0.80 25.40 -10.06
N GLN A 100 1.06 25.17 -8.77
CA GLN A 100 0.41 24.10 -8.02
C GLN A 100 -1.12 24.28 -8.04
N PRO A 101 -1.89 23.21 -8.27
CA PRO A 101 -3.34 23.30 -8.32
C PRO A 101 -3.87 23.74 -6.96
N LYS A 102 -4.66 24.81 -6.94
CA LYS A 102 -5.37 25.22 -5.72
C LYS A 102 -6.72 24.50 -5.66
N LEU A 103 -7.19 24.17 -4.44
CA LEU A 103 -8.45 23.43 -4.27
C LEU A 103 -9.67 24.21 -4.81
N ASP A 104 -9.63 25.53 -4.80
CA ASP A 104 -10.69 26.40 -5.34
C ASP A 104 -10.84 26.28 -6.87
N GLN A 105 -9.77 25.93 -7.58
CA GLN A 105 -9.77 25.73 -9.03
C GLN A 105 -10.41 24.40 -9.44
N CYS A 106 -10.50 23.43 -8.53
CA CYS A 106 -11.02 22.09 -8.80
C CYS A 106 -12.04 21.67 -7.73
N PRO A 107 -13.33 22.04 -7.88
CA PRO A 107 -14.35 21.83 -6.85
C PRO A 107 -14.58 20.35 -6.50
N GLN A 108 -14.28 19.42 -7.42
CA GLN A 108 -14.42 17.98 -7.17
C GLN A 108 -13.18 17.33 -6.55
N LEU A 109 -12.05 18.04 -6.48
CA LEU A 109 -10.79 17.48 -5.99
C LEU A 109 -10.88 17.13 -4.50
N GLU A 110 -11.51 17.98 -3.68
CA GLU A 110 -11.68 17.70 -2.25
C GLU A 110 -12.44 16.39 -2.02
N ASN A 111 -13.58 16.23 -2.69
CA ASN A 111 -14.40 15.01 -2.59
C ASN A 111 -13.64 13.76 -3.06
N TYR A 112 -12.85 13.89 -4.12
CA TYR A 112 -11.99 12.81 -4.62
C TYR A 112 -10.93 12.41 -3.58
N LEU A 113 -10.19 13.39 -3.03
CA LEU A 113 -9.13 13.16 -2.05
C LEU A 113 -9.67 12.53 -0.77
N LEU A 114 -10.84 12.97 -0.31
CA LEU A 114 -11.54 12.36 0.82
C LEU A 114 -11.93 10.92 0.48
N SER A 115 -12.57 10.68 -0.67
CA SER A 115 -13.00 9.34 -1.07
C SER A 115 -11.82 8.35 -1.10
N ILE A 116 -10.72 8.72 -1.75
CA ILE A 116 -9.51 7.89 -1.82
C ILE A 116 -8.87 7.66 -0.44
N ALA A 117 -9.01 8.61 0.48
CA ALA A 117 -8.50 8.44 1.85
C ALA A 117 -9.23 7.34 2.63
N PHE A 118 -10.53 7.15 2.39
CA PHE A 118 -11.35 6.20 3.16
C PHE A 118 -11.59 4.87 2.44
N LEU A 119 -11.83 4.90 1.13
CA LEU A 119 -12.34 3.75 0.37
C LEU A 119 -11.47 2.48 0.50
N PRO A 120 -10.12 2.54 0.37
CA PRO A 120 -9.30 1.35 0.53
C PRO A 120 -9.48 0.67 1.89
N TYR A 121 -9.52 1.44 2.98
CA TYR A 121 -9.74 0.89 4.32
C TYR A 121 -11.18 0.40 4.52
N TRP A 122 -12.16 1.08 3.93
CA TRP A 122 -13.55 0.63 3.93
C TRP A 122 -13.72 -0.72 3.25
N PHE A 123 -13.12 -0.94 2.07
CA PHE A 123 -13.19 -2.23 1.39
C PHE A 123 -12.55 -3.34 2.22
N ARG A 124 -11.43 -3.07 2.90
CA ARG A 124 -10.83 -4.04 3.84
C ARG A 124 -11.75 -4.34 5.01
N LEU A 125 -12.35 -3.32 5.61
CA LEU A 125 -13.32 -3.48 6.68
C LEU A 125 -14.51 -4.35 6.24
N ALA A 126 -15.08 -4.07 5.07
CA ALA A 126 -16.17 -4.84 4.49
C ALA A 126 -15.77 -6.30 4.20
N GLN A 127 -14.57 -6.53 3.65
CA GLN A 127 -14.04 -7.88 3.44
C GLN A 127 -13.90 -8.66 4.75
N CYS A 128 -13.40 -8.03 5.81
CA CYS A 128 -13.27 -8.63 7.13
C CYS A 128 -14.64 -9.04 7.70
N PHE A 129 -15.65 -8.17 7.61
CA PHE A 129 -17.01 -8.49 8.04
C PHE A 129 -17.65 -9.60 7.19
N ARG A 130 -17.50 -9.55 5.87
CA ARG A 130 -17.98 -10.62 4.97
C ARG A 130 -17.34 -11.96 5.31
N ARG A 131 -16.02 -11.99 5.53
CA ARG A 131 -15.31 -13.22 5.89
C ARG A 131 -15.74 -13.74 7.27
N TYR A 132 -15.97 -12.85 8.23
CA TYR A 132 -16.55 -13.24 9.52
C TYR A 132 -17.94 -13.83 9.36
N HIS A 133 -18.80 -13.22 8.54
CA HIS A 133 -20.13 -13.73 8.24
C HIS A 133 -20.08 -15.18 7.70
N ASP A 134 -19.16 -15.45 6.76
CA ASP A 134 -19.06 -16.73 6.07
C ASP A 134 -18.39 -17.83 6.90
N THR A 135 -17.39 -17.47 7.71
CA THR A 135 -16.55 -18.46 8.43
C THR A 135 -16.77 -18.50 9.94
N LYS A 136 -17.42 -17.48 10.50
CA LYS A 136 -17.57 -17.21 11.94
C LYS A 136 -16.24 -17.12 12.70
N MET A 137 -15.12 -16.96 12.01
CA MET A 137 -13.81 -16.82 12.64
C MET A 137 -13.63 -15.43 13.25
N LYS A 138 -13.65 -15.34 14.58
CA LYS A 138 -13.51 -14.07 15.35
C LYS A 138 -12.26 -13.26 14.98
N ILE A 139 -11.21 -13.92 14.49
CA ILE A 139 -9.99 -13.25 14.05
C ILE A 139 -10.23 -12.21 12.96
N GLN A 140 -11.25 -12.42 12.14
CA GLN A 140 -11.63 -11.47 11.08
C GLN A 140 -12.25 -10.19 11.68
N LEU A 141 -12.90 -10.26 12.85
CA LEU A 141 -13.37 -9.07 13.57
C LEU A 141 -12.21 -8.28 14.17
N LEU A 142 -11.17 -8.95 14.66
CA LEU A 142 -9.96 -8.26 15.09
C LEU A 142 -9.31 -7.55 13.89
N ASN A 143 -9.23 -8.22 12.74
CA ASN A 143 -8.74 -7.57 11.53
C ASN A 143 -9.63 -6.39 11.09
N ALA A 144 -10.96 -6.50 11.22
CA ALA A 144 -11.88 -5.39 11.02
C ALA A 144 -11.53 -4.20 11.93
N GLY A 145 -11.28 -4.46 13.22
CA GLY A 145 -10.82 -3.45 14.18
C GLY A 145 -9.52 -2.74 13.75
N LYS A 146 -8.58 -3.47 13.14
CA LYS A 146 -7.35 -2.89 12.58
C LYS A 146 -7.66 -1.85 11.51
N TYR A 147 -8.49 -2.18 10.51
CA TYR A 147 -8.85 -1.21 9.45
C TYR A 147 -9.77 -0.10 9.94
N PHE A 148 -10.62 -0.37 10.93
CA PHE A 148 -11.40 0.67 11.59
C PHE A 148 -10.50 1.70 12.27
N SER A 149 -9.40 1.28 12.92
CA SER A 149 -8.42 2.22 13.49
C SER A 149 -7.77 3.13 12.43
N MET A 150 -7.55 2.63 11.21
CA MET A 150 -7.05 3.44 10.08
C MET A 150 -8.09 4.46 9.62
N ILE A 151 -9.36 4.07 9.56
CA ILE A 151 -10.48 5.00 9.26
C ILE A 151 -10.55 6.11 10.31
N LEU A 152 -10.35 5.79 11.59
CA LEU A 152 -10.33 6.80 12.66
C LEU A 152 -9.19 7.81 12.49
N ILE A 153 -8.01 7.40 12.03
CA ILE A 153 -6.94 8.35 11.68
C ILE A 153 -7.42 9.35 10.63
N GLN A 154 -8.10 8.87 9.58
CA GLN A 154 -8.60 9.74 8.52
C GLN A 154 -9.59 10.77 9.04
N PHE A 155 -10.54 10.37 9.89
CA PHE A 155 -11.44 11.31 10.55
C PHE A 155 -10.70 12.31 11.45
N ALA A 156 -9.79 11.82 12.30
CA ALA A 156 -9.01 12.68 13.19
C ALA A 156 -8.19 13.72 12.41
N ASN A 157 -7.64 13.34 11.26
CA ASN A 157 -6.91 14.27 10.39
C ASN A 157 -7.82 15.36 9.80
N ILE A 158 -9.07 15.03 9.43
CA ILE A 158 -10.04 16.01 8.96
C ILE A 158 -10.38 17.01 10.07
N PHE A 159 -10.68 16.53 11.28
CA PHE A 159 -10.97 17.40 12.42
C PHE A 159 -9.79 18.29 12.77
N ARG A 160 -8.57 17.74 12.76
CA ARG A 160 -7.33 18.51 12.92
C ARG A 160 -7.23 19.65 11.92
N HIS A 161 -7.49 19.38 10.63
CA HIS A 161 -7.38 20.39 9.60
C HIS A 161 -8.47 21.47 9.66
N LYS A 162 -9.72 21.08 9.96
CA LYS A 162 -10.87 22.00 10.02
C LYS A 162 -10.92 22.83 11.29
N LEU A 163 -10.66 22.23 12.44
CA LEU A 163 -10.82 22.89 13.75
C LEU A 163 -9.53 23.51 14.27
N LYS A 164 -8.36 23.05 13.80
CA LYS A 164 -7.02 23.60 14.13
C LYS A 164 -6.75 23.77 15.63
N GLY A 165 -7.34 22.93 16.48
CA GLY A 165 -7.18 22.97 17.93
C GLY A 165 -6.17 21.96 18.45
N GLU A 166 -5.57 22.25 19.61
CA GLU A 166 -4.62 21.35 20.28
C GLU A 166 -5.25 19.98 20.60
N THR A 167 -6.49 19.97 21.08
CA THR A 167 -7.26 18.74 21.33
C THR A 167 -7.36 17.87 20.08
N THR A 168 -7.60 18.46 18.90
CA THR A 168 -7.70 17.72 17.64
C THR A 168 -6.36 17.18 17.16
N LEU A 169 -5.26 17.88 17.45
CA LEU A 169 -3.92 17.38 17.20
C LEU A 169 -3.59 16.18 18.10
N ASN A 170 -3.93 16.26 19.39
CA ASN A 170 -3.73 15.18 20.36
C ASN A 170 -4.54 13.94 19.98
N LEU A 171 -5.80 14.10 19.58
CA LEU A 171 -6.63 13.00 19.09
C LEU A 171 -6.05 12.34 17.84
N TYR A 172 -5.57 13.12 16.87
CA TYR A 172 -4.88 12.60 15.69
C TYR A 172 -3.63 11.81 16.07
N PHE A 173 -2.80 12.35 16.97
CA PHE A 173 -1.58 11.68 17.42
C PHE A 173 -1.88 10.35 18.12
N ILE A 174 -2.86 10.33 19.04
CA ILE A 174 -3.31 9.11 19.72
C ILE A 174 -3.81 8.07 18.71
N ALA A 175 -4.63 8.48 17.75
CA ALA A 175 -5.13 7.59 16.70
C ALA A 175 -3.99 6.97 15.88
N CYS A 176 -2.99 7.77 15.49
CA CYS A 176 -1.80 7.31 14.79
C CYS A 176 -0.99 6.29 15.61
N VAL A 177 -0.74 6.57 16.89
CA VAL A 177 0.02 5.68 17.78
C VAL A 177 -0.72 4.35 17.96
N VAL A 178 -2.01 4.38 18.31
CA VAL A 178 -2.82 3.17 18.51
C VAL A 178 -2.88 2.32 17.25
N SER A 179 -3.15 2.95 16.10
CA SER A 179 -3.25 2.21 14.84
C SER A 179 -1.89 1.66 14.38
N THR A 180 -0.80 2.41 14.60
CA THR A 180 0.56 1.97 14.32
C THR A 180 0.92 0.74 15.15
N ALA A 181 0.69 0.78 16.46
CA ALA A 181 0.95 -0.32 17.37
C ALA A 181 0.11 -1.55 17.02
N TYR A 182 -1.18 -1.36 16.73
CA TYR A 182 -2.07 -2.45 16.33
C TYR A 182 -1.60 -3.09 15.03
N ALA A 183 -1.38 -2.31 13.97
CA ALA A 183 -0.98 -2.85 12.69
C ALA A 183 0.43 -3.47 12.71
N TYR A 184 1.36 -2.94 13.50
CA TYR A 184 2.67 -3.56 13.70
C TYR A 184 2.57 -4.91 14.41
N GLY A 185 1.81 -4.98 15.51
CA GLY A 185 1.56 -6.24 16.21
C GLY A 185 0.85 -7.27 15.32
N TRP A 186 -0.10 -6.81 14.49
CA TRP A 186 -0.76 -7.64 13.50
C TRP A 186 0.22 -8.22 12.50
N ASP A 187 1.10 -7.41 11.91
CA ASP A 187 2.09 -7.88 10.93
C ASP A 187 2.97 -8.98 11.54
N LEU A 188 3.56 -8.72 12.70
CA LEU A 188 4.48 -9.66 13.35
C LEU A 188 3.77 -10.96 13.74
N TYR A 189 2.63 -10.86 14.41
CA TYR A 189 1.97 -12.01 15.02
C TYR A 189 1.05 -12.76 14.06
N MET A 190 0.23 -12.04 13.29
CA MET A 190 -0.78 -12.61 12.41
C MET A 190 -0.22 -12.91 11.02
N ASP A 191 0.30 -11.88 10.36
CA ASP A 191 0.67 -11.97 8.95
C ASP A 191 1.98 -12.73 8.75
N TRP A 192 2.96 -12.55 9.64
CA TRP A 192 4.27 -13.19 9.54
C TRP A 192 4.48 -14.33 10.55
N GLY A 193 3.70 -14.38 11.64
CA GLY A 193 3.80 -15.47 12.62
C GLY A 193 5.10 -15.50 13.44
N LEU A 194 5.82 -14.39 13.57
CA LEU A 194 7.15 -14.25 14.18
C LEU A 194 7.14 -14.01 15.69
N LEU A 195 6.12 -14.47 16.41
CA LEU A 195 6.01 -14.35 17.88
C LEU A 195 5.34 -15.59 18.47
N ARG A 196 5.59 -16.77 17.88
CA ARG A 196 4.83 -18.00 18.16
C ARG A 196 5.67 -19.15 18.70
N SER A 197 6.98 -19.17 18.48
CA SER A 197 7.79 -20.26 19.01
C SER A 197 8.07 -20.09 20.49
N LYS A 198 7.99 -21.21 21.22
CA LYS A 198 8.45 -21.36 22.59
C LYS A 198 9.81 -22.06 22.65
N ASP A 199 10.41 -22.38 21.50
CA ASP A 199 11.65 -23.14 21.42
C ASP A 199 12.88 -22.26 21.70
N SER A 200 13.81 -22.80 22.49
CA SER A 200 14.96 -22.08 23.06
C SER A 200 16.00 -21.61 22.04
N GLY A 201 15.97 -22.13 20.81
CA GLY A 201 16.95 -21.84 19.75
C GLY A 201 16.53 -20.79 18.71
N SER A 202 15.29 -20.29 18.76
CA SER A 202 14.79 -19.31 17.79
C SER A 202 13.95 -18.25 18.50
N PHE A 203 14.62 -17.27 19.11
CA PHE A 203 13.95 -16.17 19.81
C PHE A 203 12.96 -15.48 18.86
N LEU A 204 11.67 -15.55 19.20
CA LEU A 204 10.52 -14.96 18.50
C LEU A 204 10.12 -15.66 17.16
N LEU A 205 11.06 -16.17 16.38
CA LEU A 205 10.80 -16.84 15.08
C LEU A 205 9.83 -18.03 15.18
N ARG A 206 9.22 -18.44 14.06
CA ARG A 206 8.36 -19.64 13.97
C ARG A 206 9.18 -20.91 13.63
N PRO A 207 8.65 -22.13 13.83
CA PRO A 207 9.40 -23.38 13.63
C PRO A 207 9.80 -23.68 12.17
N LYS A 208 8.97 -23.27 11.20
CA LYS A 208 9.21 -23.47 9.76
C LYS A 208 9.32 -22.13 9.03
N PHE A 209 10.47 -21.88 8.41
CA PHE A 209 10.73 -20.69 7.60
C PHE A 209 11.52 -21.07 6.34
N LEU A 210 11.23 -20.40 5.23
CA LEU A 210 11.85 -20.59 3.92
C LEU A 210 12.96 -19.57 3.64
N LEU A 211 12.98 -18.45 4.38
CA LEU A 211 13.95 -17.38 4.20
C LEU A 211 15.05 -17.41 5.28
N PRO A 212 16.20 -16.74 5.05
CA PRO A 212 17.25 -16.62 6.06
C PRO A 212 16.76 -15.94 7.34
N ARG A 213 17.21 -16.41 8.52
CA ARG A 213 16.78 -15.88 9.84
C ARG A 213 16.99 -14.37 9.99
N TRP A 214 18.10 -13.83 9.48
CA TRP A 214 18.41 -12.41 9.55
C TRP A 214 17.34 -11.55 8.86
N PHE A 215 16.73 -12.07 7.79
CA PHE A 215 15.73 -11.34 7.01
C PHE A 215 14.47 -11.05 7.82
N TYR A 216 14.05 -11.97 8.68
CA TYR A 216 12.89 -11.76 9.56
C TYR A 216 13.13 -10.67 10.60
N TYR A 217 14.32 -10.64 11.21
CA TYR A 217 14.68 -9.58 12.15
C TYR A 217 14.82 -8.23 11.46
N TYR A 218 15.47 -8.20 10.29
CA TYR A 218 15.53 -7.02 9.43
C TYR A 218 14.12 -6.54 9.06
N ALA A 219 13.24 -7.45 8.68
CA ALA A 219 11.88 -7.12 8.28
C ALA A 219 11.05 -6.55 9.45
N ALA A 220 11.19 -7.12 10.65
CA ALA A 220 10.55 -6.59 11.85
C ALA A 220 11.02 -5.17 12.17
N LEU A 221 12.34 -4.94 12.19
CA LEU A 221 12.91 -3.64 12.51
C LEU A 221 12.58 -2.58 11.45
N SER A 222 12.79 -2.90 10.17
CA SER A 222 12.49 -1.99 9.06
C SER A 222 10.99 -1.66 8.98
N ASN A 223 10.10 -2.62 9.23
CA ASN A 223 8.66 -2.37 9.26
C ASN A 223 8.27 -1.42 10.40
N LEU A 224 8.88 -1.56 11.58
CA LEU A 224 8.64 -0.60 12.67
C LEU A 224 9.08 0.82 12.28
N ALA A 225 10.32 0.95 11.77
CA ALA A 225 10.87 2.25 11.37
C ALA A 225 10.01 2.93 10.30
N LEU A 226 9.63 2.18 9.25
CA LEU A 226 8.80 2.70 8.15
C LEU A 226 7.36 2.98 8.57
N ARG A 227 6.82 2.27 9.56
CA ARG A 227 5.50 2.57 10.13
C ARG A 227 5.48 3.86 10.94
N LEU A 228 6.62 4.30 11.46
CA LEU A 228 6.76 5.59 12.15
C LEU A 228 6.98 6.77 11.19
N ALA A 229 6.97 6.52 9.88
CA ALA A 229 7.24 7.55 8.88
C ALA A 229 6.19 8.68 8.87
N TRP A 230 4.99 8.49 9.45
CA TRP A 230 4.01 9.56 9.64
C TRP A 230 4.50 10.70 10.56
N LEU A 231 5.60 10.49 11.31
CA LEU A 231 6.27 11.53 12.08
C LEU A 231 7.06 12.51 11.21
N ILE A 232 7.51 12.10 10.02
CA ILE A 232 8.38 12.92 9.15
C ILE A 232 7.71 14.25 8.79
N PRO A 233 6.45 14.31 8.31
CA PRO A 233 5.78 15.57 8.02
C PRO A 233 5.50 16.45 9.25
N LEU A 234 5.52 15.87 10.46
CA LEU A 234 5.31 16.64 11.70
C LEU A 234 6.57 17.38 12.14
N VAL A 235 7.75 16.81 11.86
CA VAL A 235 9.05 17.36 12.24
C VAL A 235 9.70 18.15 11.08
N SER A 236 9.17 18.05 9.86
CA SER A 236 9.73 18.68 8.67
C SER A 236 9.65 20.22 8.64
N THR A 237 9.17 20.89 9.68
CA THR A 237 9.02 22.35 9.73
C THR A 237 10.33 23.12 9.65
N GLY A 238 11.47 22.48 9.89
CA GLY A 238 12.82 23.07 9.78
C GLY A 238 13.55 22.82 8.46
N LEU A 239 12.92 22.16 7.48
CA LEU A 239 13.58 21.84 6.21
C LEU A 239 13.57 23.04 5.24
N PRO A 240 14.58 23.13 4.34
CA PRO A 240 14.60 24.17 3.32
C PRO A 240 13.35 24.17 2.43
N GLN A 241 12.86 25.36 2.06
CA GLN A 241 11.65 25.52 1.25
C GLN A 241 11.67 24.73 -0.08
N TRP A 242 12.84 24.57 -0.70
CA TRP A 242 12.98 23.79 -1.94
C TRP A 242 12.59 22.31 -1.76
N VAL A 243 12.80 21.73 -0.58
CA VAL A 243 12.41 20.35 -0.27
C VAL A 243 10.88 20.21 -0.22
N HIS A 244 10.20 21.22 0.33
CA HIS A 244 8.75 21.26 0.37
C HIS A 244 8.14 21.51 -1.02
N ASN A 245 8.74 22.41 -1.80
CA ASN A 245 8.24 22.76 -3.14
C ASN A 245 8.40 21.62 -4.16
N THR A 246 9.44 20.80 -4.04
CA THR A 246 9.71 19.68 -4.96
C THR A 246 8.90 18.41 -4.69
N GLN A 247 8.13 18.36 -3.60
CA GLN A 247 7.40 17.16 -3.16
C GLN A 247 8.30 15.92 -2.97
N LEU A 248 9.61 16.09 -2.86
CA LEU A 248 10.60 15.02 -2.79
C LEU A 248 10.36 14.10 -1.60
N ILE A 249 9.97 14.67 -0.44
CA ILE A 249 9.64 13.91 0.77
C ILE A 249 8.49 12.94 0.48
N ILE A 250 7.43 13.39 -0.19
CA ILE A 250 6.28 12.54 -0.51
C ILE A 250 6.70 11.40 -1.45
N GLY A 251 7.52 11.70 -2.46
CA GLY A 251 8.05 10.68 -3.38
C GLY A 251 8.87 9.61 -2.67
N VAL A 252 9.82 10.01 -1.80
CA VAL A 252 10.63 9.07 -1.00
C VAL A 252 9.74 8.25 -0.08
N MET A 253 8.78 8.87 0.58
CA MET A 253 7.82 8.18 1.45
C MET A 253 7.00 7.13 0.70
N CYS A 254 6.56 7.42 -0.52
CA CYS A 254 5.85 6.45 -1.35
C CYS A 254 6.75 5.27 -1.74
N MET A 255 8.01 5.51 -2.10
CA MET A 255 8.96 4.44 -2.41
C MET A 255 9.24 3.55 -1.20
N LEU A 256 9.42 4.15 -0.02
CA LEU A 256 9.62 3.42 1.22
C LEU A 256 8.39 2.61 1.62
N GLU A 257 7.18 3.15 1.44
CA GLU A 257 5.93 2.41 1.67
C GLU A 257 5.77 1.24 0.68
N ALA A 258 6.16 1.42 -0.59
CA ALA A 258 6.17 0.35 -1.59
C ALA A 258 7.14 -0.77 -1.20
N PHE A 259 8.36 -0.42 -0.76
CA PHE A 259 9.34 -1.37 -0.25
C PHE A 259 8.79 -2.15 0.97
N ARG A 260 8.24 -1.43 1.96
CA ARG A 260 7.63 -2.04 3.15
C ARG A 260 6.53 -3.04 2.77
N ARG A 261 5.67 -2.68 1.81
CA ARG A 261 4.59 -3.54 1.34
C ARG A 261 5.10 -4.76 0.57
N ALA A 262 6.14 -4.62 -0.24
CA ALA A 262 6.77 -5.75 -0.94
C ALA A 262 7.37 -6.75 0.05
N GLN A 263 8.07 -6.27 1.07
CA GLN A 263 8.56 -7.10 2.17
C GLN A 263 7.42 -7.81 2.90
N TRP A 264 6.36 -7.07 3.26
CA TRP A 264 5.17 -7.65 3.90
C TRP A 264 4.52 -8.74 3.03
N ALA A 265 4.43 -8.50 1.72
CA ALA A 265 3.82 -9.42 0.76
C ALA A 265 4.54 -10.76 0.70
N ILE A 266 5.88 -10.74 0.64
CA ILE A 266 6.72 -11.95 0.63
C ILE A 266 6.47 -12.76 1.90
N LEU A 267 6.60 -12.14 3.07
CA LEU A 267 6.47 -12.81 4.36
C LEU A 267 5.03 -13.29 4.62
N ARG A 268 4.01 -12.53 4.19
CA ARG A 268 2.60 -12.90 4.31
C ARG A 268 2.27 -14.12 3.46
N LEU A 269 2.75 -14.15 2.21
CA LEU A 269 2.53 -15.25 1.29
C LEU A 269 3.22 -16.52 1.80
N GLU A 270 4.47 -16.39 2.23
CA GLU A 270 5.23 -17.49 2.84
C GLU A 270 4.52 -18.05 4.08
N ASN A 271 4.03 -17.19 4.98
CA ASN A 271 3.28 -17.62 6.15
C ASN A 271 1.96 -18.33 5.78
N GLU A 272 1.23 -17.83 4.77
CA GLU A 272 0.01 -18.49 4.30
C GLU A 272 0.30 -19.87 3.71
N GLN A 273 1.40 -19.99 2.96
CA GLN A 273 1.86 -21.24 2.37
C GLN A 273 2.23 -22.27 3.44
N VAL A 274 2.94 -21.84 4.50
CA VAL A 274 3.40 -22.74 5.56
C VAL A 274 2.29 -23.11 6.56
N ASN A 275 1.44 -22.15 6.94
CA ASN A 275 0.54 -22.31 8.09
C ASN A 275 -0.96 -22.26 7.75
N ASN A 276 -1.35 -21.86 6.53
CA ASN A 276 -2.75 -21.69 6.08
C ASN A 276 -3.66 -21.04 7.15
N PHE A 277 -3.14 -20.01 7.82
CA PHE A 277 -3.67 -19.55 9.10
C PHE A 277 -5.10 -19.00 8.98
N GLU A 278 -5.38 -18.27 7.90
CA GLU A 278 -6.71 -17.73 7.63
C GLU A 278 -7.63 -18.72 6.89
N LYS A 279 -7.19 -19.97 6.76
CA LYS A 279 -7.90 -21.08 6.12
C LYS A 279 -8.44 -20.69 4.74
N TYR A 280 -7.59 -20.06 3.93
CA TYR A 280 -7.95 -19.74 2.55
C TYR A 280 -7.86 -20.97 1.64
N ARG A 281 -7.13 -22.01 2.06
CA ARG A 281 -7.06 -23.30 1.37
C ARG A 281 -7.81 -24.37 2.16
N THR A 282 -8.46 -25.28 1.43
CA THR A 282 -9.15 -26.45 2.01
C THR A 282 -8.18 -27.60 2.30
N PHE A 283 -7.09 -27.70 1.54
CA PHE A 283 -6.04 -28.73 1.71
C PHE A 283 -4.75 -28.09 2.27
N MET A 284 -4.11 -28.77 3.23
CA MET A 284 -2.84 -28.30 3.85
C MET A 284 -1.58 -28.85 3.15
N GLU A 285 -1.70 -29.91 2.36
CA GLU A 285 -0.59 -30.44 1.59
C GLU A 285 -0.22 -29.47 0.46
N ILE A 286 1.04 -29.07 0.45
CA ILE A 286 1.64 -28.31 -0.64
C ILE A 286 2.06 -29.36 -1.68
N PRO A 287 1.53 -29.35 -2.92
CA PRO A 287 2.03 -30.22 -3.96
C PRO A 287 3.54 -30.00 -4.09
N ALA A 288 4.32 -31.08 -4.08
CA ALA A 288 5.72 -30.99 -4.46
C ALA A 288 5.78 -30.33 -5.84
N VAL A 289 6.62 -29.30 -5.99
CA VAL A 289 6.95 -28.80 -7.32
C VAL A 289 7.56 -30.00 -8.03
N ARG A 290 6.94 -30.46 -9.12
CA ARG A 290 7.57 -31.46 -9.98
C ARG A 290 8.84 -30.79 -10.47
N ASP A 291 9.98 -31.30 -10.03
CA ASP A 291 11.26 -30.94 -10.63
C ASP A 291 11.15 -31.34 -12.11
N GLU A 292 11.38 -30.38 -13.01
CA GLU A 292 11.34 -30.60 -14.46
C GLU A 292 12.44 -31.58 -14.94
N ASP A 293 13.27 -32.08 -14.02
CA ASP A 293 14.39 -32.98 -14.26
C ASP A 293 13.99 -34.48 -14.31
N GLU A 294 12.72 -34.84 -14.05
CA GLU A 294 12.25 -36.24 -14.14
C GLU A 294 11.72 -36.66 -15.53
N GLU A 295 11.74 -35.78 -16.54
CA GLU A 295 11.31 -36.13 -17.92
C GLU A 295 12.40 -36.79 -18.79
N GLU A 296 13.66 -36.89 -18.33
CA GLU A 296 14.74 -37.59 -19.06
C GLU A 296 14.93 -39.07 -18.70
N ALA A 297 14.13 -39.62 -17.78
CA ALA A 297 14.23 -41.02 -17.35
C ALA A 297 13.09 -41.91 -17.89
N ALA A 298 12.77 -41.82 -19.17
CA ALA A 298 11.99 -42.87 -19.85
C ALA A 298 12.97 -43.80 -20.61
N PRO A 299 13.10 -45.09 -20.24
CA PRO A 299 13.89 -46.01 -21.02
C PRO A 299 13.17 -46.31 -22.33
N ASN A 300 13.84 -46.05 -23.45
CA ASN A 300 13.40 -46.53 -24.76
C ASN A 300 13.34 -48.07 -24.72
N SER A 301 12.12 -48.61 -24.71
CA SER A 301 11.81 -50.00 -25.04
C SER A 301 10.95 -50.06 -26.30
#